data_AF-R1ES09-F1
#
_entry.id   AF-R1ES09-F1
#
_cell.length_a   1.000
_cell.length_b   1.000
_cell.length_c   1.000
_cell.angle_alpha   90.00
_cell.angle_beta   90.00
_cell.angle_gamma   90.00
#
_symmetry.space_group_name_H-M   'P 1'
#
loop_
_entity.id
_entity.type
_entity.pdbx_description
1 polymer ?
#
loop_
_entity_poly.entity_id
_entity_poly.type
_entity_poly.pdbx_seq_one_letter_code
_entity_poly.pdbx_strand_id
1 'polypeptide(L)'
;MADDLDEVLLQTLDMLEWRLRRVEFVLAGNIPPEKNQADAPVASRLQRLESRLSSLAGNSRAINDILQLQSKHADIFAPAEPPARPPPTNSDDPTPEIKLGTVLTEAPAYPATASQLTSLHDLPLPPTESFTSLVALSPRIAQLEQNQLVQAREISDLRKRSGKAVLRWHEVMVLGQGRCWAEWDSRVRKAEREVRREEVKIERESGGI
;
A
#
# COMPACT_ATOMS: atom_id res chain seq x y z
N MET A 1 -6.81 32.80 -0.71
CA MET A 1 -8.16 32.87 -0.11
C MET A 1 -8.97 31.59 -0.37
N ALA A 2 -9.22 31.18 -1.62
CA ALA A 2 -9.84 29.87 -1.91
C ALA A 2 -8.82 28.71 -1.79
N ASP A 3 -7.61 28.89 -2.35
CA ASP A 3 -6.53 27.90 -2.25
C ASP A 3 -6.11 27.59 -0.79
N ASP A 4 -6.10 28.59 0.09
CA ASP A 4 -5.77 28.39 1.51
C ASP A 4 -6.81 27.52 2.24
N LEU A 5 -8.09 27.62 1.84
CA LEU A 5 -9.16 26.83 2.43
C LEU A 5 -9.07 25.38 1.95
N ASP A 6 -8.78 25.18 0.67
CA ASP A 6 -8.59 23.85 0.09
C ASP A 6 -7.35 23.15 0.69
N GLU A 7 -6.29 23.89 0.99
CA GLU A 7 -5.12 23.36 1.70
C GLU A 7 -5.44 22.94 3.14
N VAL A 8 -6.20 23.75 3.88
CA VAL A 8 -6.64 23.39 5.24
C VAL A 8 -7.56 22.17 5.21
N LEU A 9 -8.45 22.06 4.22
CA LEU A 9 -9.32 20.89 4.06
C LEU A 9 -8.50 19.62 3.79
N LEU A 10 -7.47 19.69 2.95
CA LEU A 10 -6.57 18.55 2.69
C LEU A 10 -5.78 18.14 3.93
N GLN A 11 -5.25 19.10 4.70
CA GLN A 11 -4.54 18.82 5.95
C GLN A 11 -5.45 18.19 7.01
N THR A 12 -6.69 18.66 7.14
CA THR A 12 -7.65 18.07 8.08
C THR A 12 -8.08 16.67 7.67
N LEU A 13 -8.24 16.43 6.37
CA LEU A 13 -8.54 15.10 5.83
C LEU A 13 -7.39 14.12 6.10
N ASP A 14 -6.15 14.51 5.84
CA ASP A 14 -4.97 13.68 6.10
C ASP A 14 -4.82 13.39 7.60
N MET A 15 -5.06 14.37 8.46
CA MET A 15 -5.06 14.16 9.90
C MET A 15 -6.17 13.20 10.37
N LEU A 16 -7.37 13.28 9.77
CA LEU A 16 -8.47 12.36 10.05
C LEU A 16 -8.16 10.95 9.56
N GLU A 17 -7.58 10.82 8.37
CA GLU A 17 -7.16 9.54 7.81
C GLU A 17 -6.08 8.89 8.66
N TRP A 18 -5.06 9.65 9.09
CA TRP A 18 -4.03 9.16 9.98
C TRP A 18 -4.61 8.68 11.31
N ARG A 19 -5.53 9.44 11.90
CA ARG A 19 -6.22 9.05 13.14
C ARG A 19 -7.04 7.78 12.93
N LEU A 20 -7.73 7.65 11.80
CA LEU A 20 -8.52 6.46 11.48
C LEU A 20 -7.62 5.22 11.32
N ARG A 21 -6.55 5.33 10.54
CA ARG A 21 -5.55 4.27 10.37
C ARG A 21 -4.91 3.88 11.69
N ARG A 22 -4.66 4.83 12.60
CA ARG A 22 -4.14 4.54 13.95
C ARG A 22 -5.16 3.79 14.80
N VAL A 23 -6.43 4.19 14.76
CA VAL A 23 -7.51 3.47 15.48
C VAL A 23 -7.68 2.07 14.91
N GLU A 24 -7.65 1.92 13.59
CA GLU A 24 -7.66 0.63 12.92
C GLU A 24 -6.47 -0.24 13.32
N PHE A 25 -5.26 0.33 13.35
CA PHE A 25 -4.06 -0.36 13.81
C PHE A 25 -4.15 -0.79 15.28
N VAL A 26 -4.72 0.03 16.17
CA VAL A 26 -4.91 -0.33 17.58
C VAL A 26 -5.93 -1.46 17.74
N LEU A 27 -6.99 -1.47 16.91
CA LEU A 27 -8.07 -2.45 17.00
C LEU A 27 -7.73 -3.78 16.31
N ALA A 28 -7.09 -3.74 15.14
CA ALA A 28 -6.75 -4.90 14.35
C ALA A 28 -5.31 -5.40 14.61
N GLY A 29 -4.39 -4.54 15.03
CA GLY A 29 -2.97 -4.86 15.15
C GLY A 29 -2.27 -5.02 13.79
N ASN A 30 -1.03 -5.52 13.82
CA ASN A 30 -0.21 -5.73 12.60
C ASN A 30 -0.52 -7.08 11.88
N ILE A 31 -1.74 -7.59 11.98
CA ILE A 31 -2.13 -8.83 11.31
C ILE A 31 -2.70 -8.49 9.92
N PRO A 32 -2.17 -9.10 8.84
CA PRO A 32 -2.72 -8.89 7.51
C PRO A 32 -4.19 -9.35 7.48
N PRO A 33 -5.07 -8.61 6.77
CA PRO A 33 -6.52 -8.83 6.79
C PRO A 33 -6.95 -10.23 6.32
N GLU A 34 -6.06 -10.96 5.66
CA GLU A 34 -6.35 -12.27 5.11
C GLU A 34 -6.27 -13.43 6.11
N LYS A 35 -5.67 -13.26 7.30
CA LYS A 35 -5.30 -14.42 8.12
C LYS A 35 -5.98 -14.63 9.45
N ASN A 36 -6.84 -13.77 9.99
CA ASN A 36 -7.68 -14.19 11.13
C ASN A 36 -8.93 -13.32 11.38
N GLN A 37 -10.10 -13.98 11.29
CA GLN A 37 -11.33 -13.72 12.05
C GLN A 37 -12.11 -12.43 11.73
N ALA A 38 -12.68 -12.38 10.53
CA ALA A 38 -13.60 -11.32 10.09
C ALA A 38 -15.10 -11.62 10.32
N ASP A 39 -15.49 -12.61 11.11
CA ASP A 39 -16.92 -12.96 11.25
C ASP A 39 -17.60 -12.40 12.51
N ALA A 40 -16.84 -11.78 13.43
CA ALA A 40 -17.39 -11.32 14.71
C ALA A 40 -17.00 -9.87 15.02
N PRO A 41 -17.94 -9.00 15.42
CA PRO A 41 -17.64 -7.61 15.75
C PRO A 41 -16.61 -7.54 16.89
N VAL A 42 -15.73 -6.53 16.87
CA VAL A 42 -14.66 -6.35 17.86
C VAL A 42 -15.20 -6.39 19.30
N ALA A 43 -16.38 -5.81 19.53
CA ALA A 43 -17.08 -5.88 20.81
C ALA A 43 -17.31 -7.31 21.31
N SER A 44 -17.72 -8.23 20.42
CA SER A 44 -17.93 -9.64 20.78
C SER A 44 -16.63 -10.38 21.08
N ARG A 45 -15.52 -9.99 20.44
CA ARG A 45 -14.18 -10.54 20.72
C ARG A 45 -13.68 -10.07 22.08
N LEU A 46 -13.87 -8.79 22.40
CA LEU A 46 -13.56 -8.24 23.72
C LEU A 46 -14.39 -8.91 24.81
N GLN A 47 -15.69 -9.06 24.61
CA GLN A 47 -16.57 -9.73 25.57
C GLN A 47 -16.19 -11.21 25.79
N ARG A 48 -15.76 -11.92 24.73
CA ARG A 48 -15.22 -13.28 24.87
C ARG A 48 -13.92 -13.29 25.67
N LEU A 49 -13.00 -12.36 25.43
CA LEU A 49 -11.76 -12.25 26.21
C LEU A 49 -12.05 -11.90 27.66
N GLU A 50 -12.96 -10.97 27.92
CA GLU A 50 -13.41 -10.59 29.26
C GLU A 50 -14.02 -11.78 30.01
N SER A 51 -14.91 -12.55 29.36
CA SER A 51 -15.49 -13.76 29.97
C SER A 51 -14.44 -14.84 30.27
N ARG A 52 -13.41 -14.95 29.43
CA ARG A 52 -12.29 -15.87 29.66
C ARG A 52 -11.38 -15.38 30.77
N LEU A 53 -11.06 -14.08 30.81
CA LEU A 53 -10.25 -13.48 31.86
C LEU A 53 -10.97 -13.50 33.22
N SER A 54 -12.29 -13.28 33.26
CA SER A 54 -13.07 -13.40 34.48
C SER A 54 -13.14 -14.85 34.97
N SER A 55 -13.26 -15.82 34.06
CA SER A 55 -13.17 -17.25 34.42
C SER A 55 -11.77 -17.62 34.95
N LEU A 56 -10.71 -17.04 34.38
CA LEU A 56 -9.33 -17.27 34.80
C LEU A 56 -9.03 -16.61 36.16
N ALA A 57 -9.57 -15.41 36.39
CA ALA A 57 -9.54 -14.74 37.67
C ALA A 57 -10.25 -15.57 38.74
N GLY A 58 -11.43 -16.15 38.43
CA GLY A 58 -12.14 -17.05 39.34
C GLY A 58 -11.36 -18.33 39.70
N ASN A 59 -10.60 -18.87 38.74
CA ASN A 59 -9.87 -20.15 38.91
C ASN A 59 -8.49 -19.99 39.57
N SER A 60 -7.88 -18.81 39.53
CA SER A 60 -6.54 -18.57 40.07
C SER A 60 -6.56 -17.64 41.28
N ARG A 61 -6.19 -18.18 42.45
CA ARG A 61 -6.10 -17.43 43.71
C ARG A 61 -5.13 -16.24 43.61
N ALA A 62 -3.99 -16.44 42.95
CA ALA A 62 -2.98 -15.39 42.77
C ALA A 62 -3.51 -14.19 41.95
N ILE A 63 -4.36 -14.44 40.95
CA ILE A 63 -4.96 -13.38 40.13
C ILE A 63 -6.00 -12.61 40.94
N ASN A 64 -6.82 -13.29 41.75
CA ASN A 64 -7.72 -12.62 42.67
C ASN A 64 -6.97 -11.77 43.71
N ASP A 65 -5.86 -12.26 44.25
CA ASP A 65 -5.05 -11.50 45.20
C ASP A 65 -4.47 -10.23 44.54
N ILE A 66 -4.02 -10.32 43.29
CA ILE A 66 -3.54 -9.15 42.51
C ILE A 66 -4.68 -8.17 42.20
N LEU A 67 -5.85 -8.65 41.78
CA LEU A 67 -7.02 -7.80 41.53
C LEU A 67 -7.51 -7.11 42.82
N GLN A 68 -7.47 -7.82 43.94
CA GLN A 68 -7.75 -7.24 45.25
C GLN A 68 -6.70 -6.19 45.64
N LEU A 69 -5.41 -6.46 45.40
CA LEU A 69 -4.35 -5.47 45.59
C LEU A 69 -4.54 -4.25 44.69
N GLN A 70 -4.89 -4.44 43.42
CA GLN A 70 -5.17 -3.35 42.48
C GLN A 70 -6.37 -2.51 42.95
N SER A 71 -7.44 -3.14 43.43
CA SER A 71 -8.60 -2.41 43.95
C SER A 71 -8.30 -1.62 45.24
N LYS A 72 -7.42 -2.15 46.09
CA LYS A 72 -7.01 -1.51 47.37
C LYS A 72 -5.94 -0.43 47.16
N HIS A 73 -5.15 -0.56 46.10
CA HIS A 73 -4.01 0.29 45.79
C HIS A 73 -4.00 0.68 44.32
N ALA A 74 -5.10 1.28 43.85
CA ALA A 74 -5.20 1.78 42.47
C ALA A 74 -4.08 2.79 42.15
N ASP A 75 -3.65 3.55 43.15
CA ASP A 75 -2.59 4.56 43.08
C ASP A 75 -1.21 3.99 42.72
N ILE A 76 -0.95 2.70 42.97
CA ILE A 76 0.33 2.05 42.66
C ILE A 76 0.44 1.74 41.17
N PHE A 77 -0.69 1.43 40.51
CA PHE A 77 -0.74 0.96 39.12
C PHE A 77 -1.24 2.00 38.13
N ALA A 78 -2.03 2.96 38.61
CA ALA A 78 -2.37 4.20 37.94
C ALA A 78 -1.98 5.33 38.87
N PRO A 79 -0.71 5.78 38.86
CA PRO A 79 -0.37 7.06 39.48
C PRO A 79 -1.36 8.06 38.92
N ALA A 80 -2.11 8.75 39.78
CA ALA A 80 -2.99 9.83 39.34
C ALA A 80 -2.20 10.68 38.36
N GLU A 81 -2.73 10.82 37.14
CA GLU A 81 -2.17 11.71 36.13
C GLU A 81 -1.84 13.02 36.86
N PRO A 82 -0.55 13.41 36.95
CA PRO A 82 -0.19 14.57 37.73
C PRO A 82 -1.02 15.72 37.15
N PRO A 83 -1.83 16.42 37.97
CA PRO A 83 -2.59 17.55 37.47
C PRO A 83 -1.60 18.45 36.75
N ALA A 84 -1.93 18.81 35.50
CA ALA A 84 -1.09 19.62 34.63
C ALA A 84 -0.23 20.58 35.45
N ARG A 85 1.07 20.28 35.53
CA ARG A 85 2.05 20.95 36.38
C ARG A 85 1.77 22.47 36.33
N PRO A 86 1.26 23.09 37.41
CA PRO A 86 1.24 24.54 37.48
C PRO A 86 2.71 25.03 37.41
N PRO A 87 2.97 26.19 36.81
CA PRO A 87 4.34 26.73 36.72
C PRO A 87 4.97 26.74 38.11
N PRO A 88 6.25 26.33 38.26
CA PRO A 88 6.84 26.05 39.55
C PRO A 88 6.80 27.31 40.42
N THR A 89 5.95 27.30 41.44
CA THR A 89 6.07 28.19 42.58
C THR A 89 7.35 27.82 43.33
N ASN A 90 8.09 28.85 43.76
CA ASN A 90 9.47 28.83 44.27
C ASN A 90 9.72 28.02 45.57
N SER A 91 9.00 26.93 45.82
CA SER A 91 9.12 26.08 47.00
C SER A 91 9.57 24.65 46.70
N ASP A 92 9.55 24.22 45.42
CA ASP A 92 10.12 22.94 44.98
C ASP A 92 11.49 23.14 44.32
N ASP A 93 12.33 23.98 44.93
CA ASP A 93 13.73 24.02 44.56
C ASP A 93 14.39 22.75 45.11
N PRO A 94 14.91 21.83 44.26
CA PRO A 94 15.67 20.70 44.76
C PRO A 94 16.80 21.25 45.64
N THR A 95 17.03 20.64 46.80
CA THR A 95 18.12 21.02 47.71
C THR A 95 19.42 21.15 46.91
N PRO A 96 20.32 22.07 47.28
CA PRO A 96 21.54 22.34 46.50
C PRO A 96 22.37 21.07 46.26
N GLU A 97 22.28 20.11 47.16
CA GLU A 97 22.88 18.77 47.06
C GLU A 97 22.27 17.91 45.94
N ILE A 98 20.95 17.96 45.72
CA ILE A 98 20.27 17.25 44.62
C ILE A 98 20.61 17.92 43.28
N LYS A 99 20.63 19.25 43.22
CA LYS A 99 21.07 20.00 42.03
C LYS A 99 22.51 19.63 41.67
N LEU A 100 23.41 19.64 42.65
CA LEU A 100 24.81 19.28 42.44
C LEU A 100 24.96 17.80 42.09
N GLY A 101 24.18 16.90 42.70
CA GLY A 101 24.13 15.48 42.35
C GLY A 101 23.73 15.24 40.90
N THR A 102 22.65 15.87 40.44
CA THR A 102 22.20 15.76 39.04
C THR A 102 23.22 16.32 38.06
N VAL A 103 23.79 17.49 38.36
CA VAL A 103 24.85 18.10 37.54
C VAL A 103 26.10 17.23 37.52
N LEU A 104 26.50 16.60 38.62
CA LEU A 104 27.64 15.69 38.66
C LEU A 104 27.37 14.39 37.90
N THR A 105 26.14 13.87 37.93
CA THR A 105 25.77 12.68 37.14
C THR A 105 25.72 12.95 35.65
N GLU A 106 25.30 14.16 35.24
CA GLU A 106 25.25 14.58 33.83
C GLU A 106 26.53 15.27 33.33
N ALA A 107 27.43 15.67 34.24
CA ALA A 107 28.69 16.33 33.95
C ALA A 107 29.49 15.70 32.80
N PRO A 108 29.68 14.36 32.72
CA PRO A 108 30.42 13.75 31.62
C PRO A 108 29.69 13.77 30.27
N ALA A 109 28.37 13.98 30.26
CA ALA A 109 27.58 14.08 29.04
C ALA A 109 27.66 15.47 28.37
N TYR A 110 27.94 16.55 29.13
CA TYR A 110 28.12 17.89 28.56
C TYR A 110 29.29 18.01 27.58
N PRO A 111 30.52 17.54 27.87
CA PRO A 111 31.60 17.59 26.89
C PRO A 111 31.35 16.65 25.70
N ALA A 112 30.67 15.52 25.91
CA ALA A 112 30.30 14.61 24.82
C ALA A 112 29.29 15.25 23.85
N THR A 113 28.25 15.89 24.38
CA THR A 113 27.24 16.60 23.56
C THR A 113 27.81 17.87 22.93
N ALA A 114 28.65 18.62 23.64
CA ALA A 114 29.37 19.76 23.07
C ALA A 114 30.27 19.32 21.90
N SER A 115 31.03 18.22 22.07
CA SER A 115 31.86 17.65 21.00
C SER A 115 31.02 17.19 19.80
N GLN A 116 29.85 16.56 20.03
CA GLN A 116 28.91 16.18 18.96
C GLN A 116 28.35 17.40 18.22
N LEU A 117 27.97 18.46 18.94
CA LEU A 117 27.46 19.69 18.33
C LEU A 117 28.54 20.43 17.53
N THR A 118 29.77 20.49 18.04
CA THR A 118 30.90 21.04 17.29
C THR A 118 31.17 20.19 16.04
N SER A 119 31.15 18.86 16.16
CA SER A 119 31.31 17.96 15.01
C SER A 119 30.19 18.11 13.97
N LEU A 120 28.96 18.45 14.37
CA LEU A 120 27.86 18.74 13.44
C LEU A 120 28.01 20.13 12.81
N HIS A 121 28.53 21.10 13.54
CA HIS A 121 28.79 22.44 13.02
C HIS A 121 29.92 22.46 11.98
N ASP A 122 30.93 21.62 12.18
CA ASP A 122 32.07 21.46 11.26
C ASP A 122 31.71 20.67 9.98
N LEU A 123 30.50 20.11 9.90
CA LEU A 123 30.05 19.39 8.72
C LEU A 123 29.69 20.39 7.62
N PRO A 124 30.38 20.39 6.46
CA PRO A 124 30.05 21.30 5.39
C PRO A 124 28.66 20.96 4.86
N LEU A 125 27.72 21.90 5.00
CA LEU A 125 26.42 21.77 4.38
C LEU A 125 26.63 21.62 2.86
N PRO A 126 26.00 20.62 2.21
CA PRO A 126 26.13 20.44 0.78
C PRO A 126 25.71 21.72 0.03
N PRO A 127 26.36 22.04 -1.10
CA PRO A 127 26.19 23.32 -1.77
C PRO A 127 24.72 23.56 -2.12
N THR A 128 24.16 24.64 -1.58
CA THR A 128 22.75 25.05 -1.75
C THR A 128 22.37 25.30 -3.21
N GLU A 129 23.36 25.56 -4.08
CA GLU A 129 23.22 25.67 -5.54
C GLU A 129 22.68 24.38 -6.19
N SER A 130 23.08 23.22 -5.68
CA SER A 130 22.59 21.93 -6.19
C SER A 130 21.11 21.69 -5.83
N PHE A 131 20.69 22.09 -4.63
CA PHE A 131 19.30 21.98 -4.22
C PHE A 131 18.41 23.03 -4.91
N THR A 132 18.89 24.25 -5.07
CA THR A 132 18.13 25.31 -5.79
C THR A 132 17.97 24.97 -7.27
N SER A 133 18.99 24.39 -7.91
CA SER A 133 18.87 23.89 -9.29
C SER A 133 17.90 22.70 -9.40
N LEU A 134 17.86 21.80 -8.41
CA LEU A 134 16.88 20.72 -8.36
C LEU A 134 15.45 21.26 -8.22
N VAL A 135 15.23 22.22 -7.32
CA VAL A 135 13.93 22.89 -7.15
C VAL A 135 13.53 23.62 -8.44
N ALA A 136 14.47 24.26 -9.14
CA ALA A 136 14.22 24.92 -10.41
C ALA A 136 13.81 23.94 -11.54
N LEU A 137 14.18 22.66 -11.45
CA LEU A 137 13.77 21.62 -12.41
C LEU A 137 12.37 21.04 -12.15
N SER A 138 11.84 21.21 -10.94
CA SER A 138 10.49 20.73 -10.54
C SER A 138 9.37 21.06 -11.55
N PRO A 139 9.19 22.32 -12.01
CA PRO A 139 8.13 22.64 -12.97
C PRO A 139 8.31 21.94 -14.33
N ARG A 140 9.56 21.71 -14.75
CA ARG A 140 9.85 21.00 -16.00
C ARG A 140 9.53 19.51 -15.89
N ILE A 141 9.77 18.91 -14.73
CA ILE A 141 9.39 17.52 -14.45
C ILE A 141 7.86 17.39 -14.50
N ALA A 142 7.12 18.29 -13.86
CA ALA A 142 5.66 18.29 -13.88
C ALA A 142 5.08 18.44 -15.30
N GLN A 143 5.67 19.31 -16.12
CA GLN A 143 5.27 19.45 -17.53
C GLN A 143 5.53 18.17 -18.34
N LEU A 144 6.67 17.51 -18.12
CA LEU A 144 7.00 16.25 -18.80
C LEU A 144 6.07 15.11 -18.37
N GLU A 145 5.72 15.04 -17.09
CA GLU A 145 4.78 14.05 -16.57
C GLU A 145 3.40 14.21 -17.23
N GLN A 146 2.89 15.45 -17.35
CA GLN A 146 1.63 15.70 -18.03
C GLN A 146 1.68 15.27 -19.50
N ASN A 147 2.78 15.56 -20.20
CA ASN A 147 2.97 15.11 -21.58
C ASN A 147 3.04 13.58 -21.69
N GLN A 148 3.69 12.90 -20.74
CA GLN A 148 3.74 11.45 -20.69
C GLN A 148 2.35 10.84 -20.51
N LEU A 149 1.50 11.43 -19.66
CA LEU A 149 0.12 10.97 -19.49
C LEU A 149 -0.70 11.10 -20.78
N VAL A 150 -0.54 12.20 -21.52
CA VAL A 150 -1.20 12.39 -22.81
C VAL A 150 -0.70 11.37 -23.83
N GLN A 151 0.61 11.20 -23.95
CA GLN A 151 1.21 10.21 -24.86
C GLN A 151 0.78 8.77 -24.53
N ALA A 152 0.71 8.41 -23.24
CA ALA A 152 0.28 7.09 -22.81
C ALA A 152 -1.17 6.80 -23.24
N ARG A 153 -2.06 7.81 -23.16
CA ARG A 153 -3.45 7.70 -23.65
C ARG A 153 -3.48 7.48 -25.16
N GLU A 154 -2.77 8.31 -25.92
CA GLU A 154 -2.69 8.19 -27.38
C GLU A 154 -2.13 6.84 -27.84
N ILE A 155 -1.05 6.37 -27.21
CA ILE A 155 -0.47 5.06 -27.49
C ILE A 155 -1.48 3.95 -27.20
N SER A 156 -2.22 4.04 -26.10
CA SER A 156 -3.24 3.05 -25.75
C SER A 156 -4.35 2.98 -26.80
N ASP A 157 -4.78 4.12 -27.34
CA ASP A 157 -5.82 4.18 -28.35
C ASP A 157 -5.33 3.75 -29.72
N LEU A 158 -4.10 4.13 -30.09
CA LEU A 158 -3.45 3.63 -31.30
C LEU A 158 -3.30 2.11 -31.26
N ARG A 159 -2.91 1.53 -30.12
CA ARG A 159 -2.84 0.06 -29.95
C ARG A 159 -4.20 -0.61 -30.10
N LYS A 160 -5.27 -0.03 -29.58
CA LYS A 160 -6.64 -0.56 -29.78
C LYS A 160 -7.04 -0.51 -31.26
N ARG A 161 -6.76 0.60 -31.95
CA ARG A 161 -7.10 0.77 -33.37
C ARG A 161 -6.29 -0.16 -34.27
N SER A 162 -4.98 -0.27 -34.03
CA SER A 162 -4.12 -1.19 -34.78
C SER A 162 -4.50 -2.64 -34.53
N GLY A 163 -4.80 -3.01 -33.28
CA GLY A 163 -5.31 -4.34 -32.94
C GLY A 163 -6.58 -4.69 -33.70
N LYS A 164 -7.57 -3.78 -33.75
CA LYS A 164 -8.80 -3.98 -34.53
C LYS A 164 -8.52 -4.13 -36.03
N ALA A 165 -7.62 -3.33 -36.59
CA ALA A 165 -7.26 -3.41 -38.01
C ALA A 165 -6.60 -4.76 -38.34
N VAL A 166 -5.67 -5.23 -37.50
CA VAL A 166 -4.99 -6.52 -37.67
C VAL A 166 -5.97 -7.68 -37.53
N LEU A 167 -6.87 -7.65 -36.54
CA LEU A 167 -7.90 -8.68 -36.37
C LEU A 167 -8.81 -8.75 -37.59
N ARG A 168 -9.31 -7.60 -38.06
CA ARG A 168 -10.16 -7.55 -39.26
C ARG A 168 -9.44 -8.07 -40.50
N TRP A 169 -8.17 -7.68 -40.68
CA TRP A 169 -7.36 -8.19 -41.78
C TRP A 169 -7.21 -9.71 -41.70
N HIS A 170 -6.92 -10.26 -40.52
CA HIS A 170 -6.79 -11.70 -40.33
C HIS A 170 -8.11 -12.44 -40.60
N GLU A 171 -9.23 -11.94 -40.09
CA GLU A 171 -10.55 -12.56 -40.29
C GLU A 171 -10.98 -12.58 -41.76
N VAL A 172 -10.77 -11.47 -42.47
CA VAL A 172 -11.21 -11.32 -43.87
C VAL A 172 -10.22 -11.95 -44.84
N MET A 173 -8.94 -11.58 -44.74
CA MET A 173 -7.93 -11.95 -45.74
C MET A 173 -7.37 -13.33 -45.48
N VAL A 174 -7.08 -13.72 -44.24
CA VAL A 174 -6.47 -15.02 -43.96
C VAL A 174 -7.56 -16.08 -43.86
N LEU A 175 -8.50 -15.92 -42.91
CA LEU A 175 -9.52 -16.93 -42.67
C LEU A 175 -10.59 -16.95 -43.78
N GLY A 176 -11.02 -15.79 -44.26
CA GLY A 176 -12.00 -15.69 -45.35
C GLY A 176 -11.47 -16.30 -46.65
N GLN A 177 -10.26 -15.94 -47.07
CA GLN A 177 -9.64 -16.52 -48.26
C GLN A 177 -9.36 -18.02 -48.08
N GLY A 178 -8.89 -18.45 -46.91
CA GLY A 178 -8.68 -19.86 -46.60
C GLY A 178 -9.96 -20.70 -46.73
N ARG A 179 -11.11 -20.18 -46.29
CA ARG A 179 -12.42 -20.83 -46.48
C ARG A 179 -12.79 -20.94 -47.96
N CYS A 180 -12.58 -19.87 -48.74
CA CYS A 180 -12.85 -19.88 -50.18
C CYS A 180 -11.96 -20.90 -50.91
N TRP A 181 -10.66 -20.93 -50.60
CA TRP A 181 -9.72 -21.90 -51.16
C TRP A 181 -10.11 -23.33 -50.80
N ALA A 182 -10.48 -23.60 -49.55
CA ALA A 182 -10.92 -24.93 -49.13
C ALA A 182 -12.19 -25.40 -49.85
N GLU A 183 -13.16 -24.49 -50.07
CA GLU A 183 -14.36 -24.80 -50.85
C GLU A 183 -14.02 -25.13 -52.31
N TRP A 184 -13.15 -24.33 -52.92
CA TRP A 184 -12.71 -24.53 -54.30
C TRP A 184 -11.95 -25.85 -54.47
N ASP A 185 -11.01 -26.16 -53.56
CA ASP A 185 -10.29 -27.45 -53.54
C ASP A 185 -11.29 -28.62 -53.41
N SER A 186 -12.28 -28.51 -52.52
CA SER A 186 -13.32 -29.53 -52.37
C SER A 186 -14.13 -29.75 -53.66
N ARG A 187 -14.51 -28.66 -54.35
CA ARG A 187 -15.22 -28.70 -55.63
C ARG A 187 -14.36 -29.32 -56.73
N VAL A 188 -13.10 -28.91 -56.85
CA VAL A 188 -12.15 -29.46 -57.83
C VAL A 188 -11.93 -30.95 -57.58
N ARG A 189 -11.70 -31.37 -56.33
CA ARG A 189 -11.58 -32.80 -55.98
C ARG A 189 -12.85 -33.60 -56.25
N LYS A 190 -14.03 -32.98 -56.19
CA LYS A 190 -15.28 -33.65 -56.58
C LYS A 190 -15.35 -33.84 -58.09
N ALA A 191 -15.05 -32.79 -58.86
CA ALA A 191 -15.00 -32.86 -60.32
C ALA A 191 -13.93 -33.86 -60.81
N GLU A 192 -12.74 -33.86 -60.22
CA GLU A 192 -11.67 -34.81 -60.52
C GLU A 192 -12.11 -36.25 -60.28
N ARG A 193 -12.80 -36.52 -59.15
CA ARG A 193 -13.37 -37.85 -58.87
C ARG A 193 -14.43 -38.26 -59.87
N GLU A 194 -15.24 -37.33 -60.37
CA GLU A 194 -16.26 -37.61 -61.39
C GLU A 194 -15.60 -37.90 -62.75
N VAL A 195 -14.64 -37.09 -63.19
CA VAL A 195 -13.87 -37.33 -64.42
C VAL A 195 -13.16 -38.68 -64.36
N ARG A 196 -12.45 -38.98 -63.26
CA ARG A 196 -11.76 -40.26 -63.09
C ARG A 196 -12.70 -41.46 -63.12
N ARG A 197 -13.94 -41.31 -62.65
CA ARG A 197 -14.96 -42.37 -62.74
C ARG A 197 -15.39 -42.62 -64.18
N GLU A 198 -15.57 -41.55 -64.97
CA GLU A 198 -15.92 -41.69 -66.39
C GLU A 198 -14.75 -42.23 -67.20
N GLU A 199 -13.52 -41.78 -66.95
CA GLU A 199 -12.31 -42.34 -67.58
C GLU A 199 -12.20 -43.86 -67.33
N VAL A 200 -12.39 -44.31 -66.09
CA VAL A 200 -12.39 -45.75 -65.76
C VAL A 200 -13.52 -46.52 -66.45
N LYS A 201 -14.71 -45.91 -66.67
CA LYS A 201 -15.78 -46.54 -67.45
C LYS A 201 -15.41 -46.67 -68.92
N ILE A 202 -14.89 -45.59 -69.51
CA ILE A 202 -14.44 -45.57 -70.90
C ILE A 202 -13.33 -46.60 -71.10
N GLU A 203 -12.33 -46.66 -70.22
CA GLU A 203 -11.26 -47.67 -70.29
C GLU A 203 -11.80 -49.11 -70.20
N ARG A 204 -12.84 -49.35 -69.41
CA ARG A 204 -13.51 -50.68 -69.35
C ARG A 204 -14.30 -50.99 -70.61
N GLU A 205 -14.91 -49.98 -71.24
CA GLU A 205 -15.67 -50.12 -72.48
C GLU A 205 -14.74 -50.26 -73.70
N SER A 206 -13.60 -49.55 -73.73
CA SER A 206 -12.60 -49.61 -74.79
C SER A 206 -11.58 -50.73 -74.63
N GLY A 207 -11.34 -51.17 -73.39
CA GLY A 207 -10.49 -52.30 -73.01
C GLY A 207 -11.23 -53.63 -72.91
N GLY A 208 -12.47 -53.70 -73.40
CA GLY A 208 -13.24 -54.93 -73.56
C GLY A 208 -12.70 -55.82 -74.67
N ILE A 209 -11.57 -56.49 -74.38
CA ILE A 209 -11.22 -57.85 -74.83
C ILE A 209 -10.91 -58.66 -73.57
#